data_AF-A0A7J4AXZ2-F1
#
_entry.id   AF-A0A7J4AXZ2-F1
#
_cell.length_a   1.000
_cell.length_b   1.000
_cell.length_c   1.000
_cell.angle_alpha   90.00
_cell.angle_beta   90.00
_cell.angle_gamma   90.00
#
_symmetry.space_group_name_H-M   'P 1'
#
loop_
_entity.id
_entity.type
_entity.pdbx_description
1 polymer ?
#
loop_
_entity_poly.entity_id
_entity_poly.type
_entity_poly.pdbx_seq_one_letter_code
_entity_poly.pdbx_strand_id
1 'polypeptide(L)'
;MYRGMLRYLARRTTSLLVTLIISTYITIIIANAGGLIDQILSAQIKYDITTNLARNPIWAQLSEEEKTRIINERFESAIKAKGLDKPFLERTFYYLIDALTLNLGRALFITSASGSKRVADIILERLPLTVLLFTTGTIIY
;
A
#
# COMPACT_ATOMS: atom_id res chain seq x y z
N MET A 1 17.69 29.04 25.36
CA MET A 1 17.70 28.97 23.89
C MET A 1 17.16 27.63 23.35
N TYR A 2 17.70 26.48 23.77
CA TYR A 2 17.30 25.15 23.25
C TYR A 2 15.84 24.74 23.48
N ARG A 3 15.23 25.07 24.62
CA ARG A 3 13.83 24.69 24.93
C ARG A 3 12.79 25.32 23.98
N GLY A 4 13.04 26.55 23.53
CA GLY A 4 12.16 27.25 22.58
C GLY A 4 12.22 26.65 21.18
N MET A 5 13.43 26.36 20.70
CA MET A 5 13.67 25.73 19.40
C MET A 5 13.09 24.30 19.33
N LEU A 6 13.25 23.50 20.39
CA LEU A 6 12.63 22.17 20.48
C LEU A 6 11.10 22.25 20.44
N ARG A 7 10.49 23.21 21.15
CA ARG A 7 9.03 23.39 21.16
C ARG A 7 8.50 23.83 19.80
N TYR A 8 9.23 24.71 19.11
CA TYR A 8 8.90 25.13 17.76
C TYR A 8 9.00 23.97 16.76
N LEU A 9 10.12 23.24 16.77
CA LEU A 9 10.34 22.08 15.91
C LEU A 9 9.27 21.02 16.13
N ALA A 10 8.96 20.68 17.38
CA ALA A 10 7.90 19.73 17.71
C ALA A 10 6.55 20.17 17.12
N ARG A 11 6.12 21.42 17.36
CA ARG A 11 4.85 21.94 16.85
C ARG A 11 4.80 21.92 15.32
N ARG A 12 5.90 22.28 14.66
CA ARG A 12 6.00 22.26 13.20
C ARG A 12 5.94 20.84 12.65
N THR A 13 6.71 19.91 13.20
CA THR A 13 6.69 18.50 12.79
C THR A 13 5.31 17.89 12.98
N THR A 14 4.65 18.13 14.12
CA THR A 14 3.27 17.67 14.35
C THR A 14 2.31 18.24 13.31
N SER A 15 2.39 19.55 13.00
CA SER A 15 1.53 20.15 11.98
C SER A 15 1.74 19.50 10.61
N LEU A 16 2.99 19.27 10.21
CA LEU A 16 3.31 18.64 8.92
C LEU A 16 2.83 17.19 8.86
N LEU A 17 2.98 16.42 9.94
CA LEU A 17 2.48 15.05 10.02
C LEU A 17 0.96 14.99 9.91
N VAL A 18 0.24 15.90 10.60
CA VAL A 18 -1.22 15.97 10.51
C VAL A 18 -1.65 16.33 9.08
N THR A 19 -1.00 17.31 8.45
CA THR A 19 -1.28 17.67 7.04
C THR A 19 -1.03 16.49 6.11
N LEU A 20 0.07 15.74 6.29
CA LEU A 20 0.37 14.56 5.50
C LEU A 20 -0.73 13.50 5.64
N ILE A 21 -1.10 13.14 6.86
CA ILE A 21 -2.13 12.13 7.14
C ILE A 21 -3.46 12.51 6.49
N ILE A 22 -3.90 13.77 6.67
CA ILE A 22 -5.15 14.27 6.10
C ILE A 22 -5.09 14.24 4.57
N SER A 23 -4.00 14.74 3.97
CA SER A 23 -3.83 14.75 2.51
C SER A 23 -3.86 13.33 1.94
N THR A 24 -3.12 12.39 2.54
CA THR A 24 -3.09 11.00 2.11
C THR A 24 -4.47 10.35 2.23
N TYR A 25 -5.19 10.60 3.32
CA TYR A 25 -6.54 10.06 3.52
C TYR A 25 -7.53 10.57 2.47
N ILE A 26 -7.50 11.87 2.16
CA ILE A 26 -8.30 12.46 1.08
C ILE A 26 -7.94 11.82 -0.27
N THR A 27 -6.64 11.66 -0.58
CA THR A 27 -6.20 10.97 -1.80
C THR A 27 -6.73 9.54 -1.88
N ILE A 28 -6.74 8.79 -0.78
CA ILE A 28 -7.27 7.42 -0.73
C ILE A 28 -8.77 7.40 -1.03
N ILE A 29 -9.54 8.30 -0.41
CA ILE A 29 -10.98 8.39 -0.65
C ILE A 29 -11.26 8.68 -2.13
N ILE A 30 -10.55 9.66 -2.70
CA ILE A 30 -10.72 10.04 -4.11
C ILE A 30 -10.33 8.88 -5.03
N ALA A 31 -9.18 8.25 -4.79
CA ALA A 31 -8.68 7.16 -5.61
C ALA A 31 -9.56 5.89 -5.52
N ASN A 32 -10.16 5.62 -4.35
CA ASN A 32 -11.02 4.45 -4.15
C ASN A 32 -12.51 4.73 -4.29
N ALA A 33 -12.94 5.94 -4.64
CA ALA A 33 -14.36 6.26 -4.78
C ALA A 33 -15.09 5.34 -5.79
N GLY A 34 -14.37 4.77 -6.75
CA GLY A 34 -14.87 3.77 -7.72
C GLY A 34 -14.50 2.31 -7.41
N GLY A 35 -13.91 2.00 -6.25
CA GLY A 35 -13.50 0.65 -5.86
C GLY A 35 -12.27 0.10 -6.58
N LEU A 36 -11.50 0.94 -7.29
CA LEU A 36 -10.33 0.50 -8.05
C LEU A 36 -9.24 -0.10 -7.15
N ILE A 37 -9.02 0.47 -5.96
CA ILE A 37 -8.02 -0.06 -5.02
C ILE A 37 -8.45 -1.45 -4.54
N ASP A 38 -9.74 -1.63 -4.26
CA ASP A 38 -10.30 -2.92 -3.83
C ASP A 38 -10.08 -4.00 -4.90
N GLN A 39 -10.27 -3.67 -6.18
CA GLN A 39 -10.04 -4.58 -7.30
C GLN A 39 -8.56 -4.98 -7.43
N ILE A 40 -7.66 -4.00 -7.33
CA ILE A 40 -6.21 -4.24 -7.40
C ILE A 40 -5.77 -5.15 -6.25
N LEU A 41 -6.22 -4.87 -5.03
CA LEU A 41 -5.88 -5.68 -3.86
C LEU A 41 -6.44 -7.10 -3.96
N SER A 42 -7.68 -7.25 -4.40
CA SER A 42 -8.29 -8.56 -4.60
C SER A 42 -7.55 -9.38 -5.67
N ALA A 43 -7.21 -8.77 -6.80
CA ALA A 43 -6.42 -9.41 -7.84
C ALA A 43 -5.03 -9.83 -7.32
N GLN A 44 -4.39 -8.97 -6.53
CA GLN A 44 -3.09 -9.28 -5.94
C GLN A 44 -3.18 -10.42 -4.91
N ILE A 45 -4.18 -10.42 -4.02
CA ILE A 45 -4.42 -11.51 -3.06
C ILE A 45 -4.58 -12.83 -3.79
N LYS A 46 -5.42 -12.86 -4.84
CA LYS A 46 -5.63 -14.07 -5.64
C LYS A 46 -4.34 -14.55 -6.30
N TYR A 47 -3.56 -13.63 -6.89
CA TYR A 47 -2.26 -13.94 -7.48
C TYR A 47 -1.26 -14.50 -6.46
N ASP A 48 -1.15 -13.87 -5.27
CA ASP A 48 -0.25 -14.31 -4.22
C ASP A 48 -0.67 -15.70 -3.70
N ILE A 49 -1.97 -15.96 -3.52
CA ILE A 49 -2.49 -17.29 -3.12
C ILE A 49 -2.13 -18.35 -4.17
N THR A 50 -2.46 -18.12 -5.45
CA THR A 50 -2.22 -19.13 -6.50
C THR A 50 -0.74 -19.38 -6.72
N THR A 51 0.09 -18.33 -6.69
CA THR A 51 1.55 -18.43 -6.83
C THR A 51 2.17 -19.18 -5.66
N ASN A 52 1.69 -18.95 -4.43
CA ASN A 52 2.19 -19.67 -3.25
C ASN A 52 1.76 -21.14 -3.27
N LEU A 53 0.52 -21.44 -3.66
CA LEU A 53 0.03 -22.81 -3.76
C LEU A 53 0.75 -23.60 -4.87
N ALA A 54 1.02 -22.98 -6.01
CA ALA A 54 1.72 -23.60 -7.14
C ALA A 54 3.15 -24.05 -6.80
N ARG A 55 3.76 -23.53 -5.74
CA ARG A 55 5.09 -23.97 -5.26
C ARG A 55 5.04 -25.30 -4.51
N ASN A 56 3.86 -25.74 -4.07
CA ASN A 56 3.70 -27.00 -3.36
C ASN A 56 3.54 -28.15 -4.36
N PRO A 57 4.38 -29.20 -4.34
CA PRO A 57 4.28 -30.33 -5.26
C PRO A 57 2.95 -31.11 -5.16
N ILE A 58 2.30 -31.09 -3.99
CA ILE A 58 0.98 -31.72 -3.78
C ILE A 58 -0.10 -30.98 -4.60
N TRP A 59 0.07 -29.67 -4.84
CA TRP A 59 -0.89 -28.86 -5.57
C TRP A 59 -1.17 -29.38 -6.98
N ALA A 60 -0.15 -29.92 -7.66
CA ALA A 60 -0.28 -30.47 -9.01
C ALA A 60 -1.15 -31.73 -9.06
N GLN A 61 -1.28 -32.44 -7.93
CA GLN A 61 -1.97 -33.74 -7.84
C GLN A 61 -3.45 -33.61 -7.46
N LEU A 62 -3.89 -32.43 -7.02
CA LEU A 62 -5.27 -32.18 -6.60
C LEU A 62 -6.21 -32.10 -7.81
N SER A 63 -7.48 -32.48 -7.60
CA SER A 63 -8.55 -32.23 -8.57
C SER A 63 -8.83 -30.73 -8.74
N GLU A 64 -9.37 -30.31 -9.88
CA GLU A 64 -9.72 -28.90 -10.13
C GLU A 64 -10.77 -28.36 -9.15
N GLU A 65 -11.67 -29.23 -8.67
CA GLU A 65 -12.68 -28.89 -7.66
C GLU A 65 -12.02 -28.60 -6.31
N GLU A 66 -11.08 -29.43 -5.86
CA GLU A 66 -10.34 -29.22 -4.62
C GLU A 66 -9.45 -27.98 -4.69
N LYS A 67 -8.79 -27.74 -5.83
CA LYS A 67 -8.00 -26.52 -6.05
C LYS A 67 -8.87 -25.28 -5.91
N THR A 68 -10.03 -25.27 -6.56
CA THR A 68 -10.96 -24.15 -6.51
C THR A 68 -11.47 -23.91 -5.09
N ARG A 69 -11.82 -24.97 -4.36
CA ARG A 69 -12.23 -24.90 -2.95
C ARG A 69 -11.15 -24.26 -2.08
N ILE A 70 -9.91 -24.74 -2.16
CA ILE A 70 -8.79 -24.23 -1.37
C ILE A 70 -8.48 -22.76 -1.71
N ILE A 71 -8.50 -22.40 -3.00
CA ILE A 71 -8.29 -21.01 -3.43
C ILE A 71 -9.36 -20.11 -2.82
N ASN A 72 -10.63 -20.50 -2.92
CA ASN A 72 -11.75 -19.69 -2.41
C ASN A 72 -11.69 -19.55 -0.88
N GLU A 73 -11.42 -20.62 -0.15
CA GLU A 73 -11.28 -20.58 1.32
C GLU A 73 -10.15 -19.65 1.76
N ARG A 74 -8.99 -19.72 1.09
CA ARG A 74 -7.86 -18.82 1.36
C ARG A 74 -8.15 -17.38 0.96
N PHE A 75 -8.85 -17.19 -0.16
CA PHE A 75 -9.22 -15.87 -0.66
C PHE A 75 -10.18 -15.18 0.31
N GLU A 76 -11.26 -15.84 0.73
CA GLU A 76 -12.22 -15.31 1.70
C GLU A 76 -11.54 -14.96 3.03
N SER A 77 -10.65 -15.83 3.51
CA SER A 77 -9.88 -15.57 4.73
C SER A 77 -8.97 -14.35 4.58
N ALA A 78 -8.32 -14.18 3.42
CA ALA A 78 -7.45 -13.05 3.15
C ALA A 78 -8.22 -11.74 2.95
N ILE A 79 -9.38 -11.77 2.29
CA ILE A 79 -10.29 -10.63 2.15
C ILE A 79 -10.71 -10.09 3.52
N LYS A 80 -11.13 -10.98 4.43
CA LYS A 80 -11.47 -10.62 5.82
C LYS A 80 -10.27 -10.08 6.59
N ALA A 81 -9.10 -10.72 6.45
CA ALA A 81 -7.88 -10.27 7.12
C ALA A 81 -7.41 -8.88 6.65
N LYS A 82 -7.69 -8.53 5.38
CA LYS A 82 -7.40 -7.21 4.81
C LYS A 82 -8.52 -6.19 5.00
N GLY A 83 -9.62 -6.56 5.66
CA GLY A 83 -10.77 -5.67 5.88
C GLY A 83 -11.47 -5.24 4.60
N LEU A 84 -11.30 -5.99 3.51
CA LEU A 84 -11.92 -5.71 2.21
C LEU A 84 -13.45 -5.93 2.26
N ASP A 85 -13.92 -6.72 3.22
CA ASP A 85 -15.33 -6.99 3.54
C ASP A 85 -16.00 -5.91 4.40
N LYS A 86 -15.23 -4.95 4.93
CA LYS A 86 -15.74 -3.88 5.82
C LYS A 86 -16.44 -2.76 5.04
N PRO A 87 -17.29 -1.95 5.71
CA PRO A 87 -17.85 -0.74 5.12
C PRO A 87 -16.77 0.19 4.55
N PHE A 88 -17.11 0.96 3.51
CA PHE A 88 -16.15 1.78 2.76
C PHE A 88 -15.25 2.64 3.66
N LEU A 89 -15.82 3.35 4.64
CA LEU A 89 -15.05 4.22 5.54
C LEU A 89 -14.04 3.42 6.39
N GLU A 90 -14.46 2.31 7.01
CA GLU A 90 -13.57 1.43 7.76
C GLU A 90 -12.44 0.89 6.88
N ARG A 91 -12.78 0.47 5.65
CA ARG A 91 -11.80 -0.02 4.67
C ARG A 91 -10.74 1.02 4.33
N THR A 92 -11.13 2.28 4.14
CA THR A 92 -10.17 3.35 3.85
C THR A 92 -9.19 3.64 4.99
N PHE A 93 -9.54 3.32 6.25
CA PHE A 93 -8.59 3.40 7.35
C PHE A 93 -7.49 2.33 7.25
N TYR A 94 -7.83 1.10 6.84
CA TYR A 94 -6.81 0.08 6.56
C TYR A 94 -5.87 0.53 5.44
N TYR A 95 -6.40 1.16 4.39
CA TYR A 95 -5.58 1.71 3.30
C TYR A 95 -4.68 2.85 3.75
N LEU A 96 -5.16 3.69 4.69
CA LEU A 96 -4.34 4.74 5.27
C LEU A 96 -3.17 4.14 6.05
N ILE A 97 -3.41 3.12 6.86
CA ILE A 97 -2.35 2.41 7.60
C ILE A 97 -1.36 1.76 6.62
N ASP A 98 -1.85 1.05 5.61
CA ASP A 98 -1.00 0.42 4.58
C ASP A 98 -0.20 1.50 3.83
N ALA A 99 -0.76 2.66 3.50
CA ALA A 99 -0.04 3.75 2.84
C ALA A 99 1.04 4.39 3.73
N LEU A 100 0.72 4.69 4.99
CA LEU A 100 1.66 5.29 5.95
C LEU A 100 2.81 4.32 6.29
N THR A 101 2.55 3.02 6.24
CA THR A 101 3.57 1.97 6.45
C THR A 101 4.24 1.49 5.16
N LEU A 102 3.94 2.13 4.01
CA LEU A 102 4.41 1.75 2.67
C LEU A 102 4.08 0.30 2.26
N ASN A 103 3.04 -0.30 2.82
CA ASN A 103 2.51 -1.61 2.46
C ASN A 103 1.50 -1.55 1.30
N LEU A 104 1.91 -0.95 0.18
CA LEU A 104 1.04 -0.65 -0.97
C LEU A 104 0.94 -1.79 -2.00
N GLY A 105 1.51 -2.96 -1.72
CA GLY A 105 1.47 -4.11 -2.62
C GLY A 105 2.47 -4.03 -3.78
N ARG A 106 2.08 -4.57 -4.94
CA ARG A 106 2.92 -4.67 -6.14
C ARG A 106 2.40 -3.79 -7.28
N ALA A 107 3.30 -3.14 -8.00
CA ALA A 107 2.99 -2.38 -9.19
C ALA A 107 2.63 -3.31 -10.36
N LEU A 108 1.63 -2.89 -11.15
CA LEU A 108 1.18 -3.64 -12.33
C LEU A 108 2.17 -3.52 -13.50
N PHE A 109 2.62 -2.30 -13.77
CA PHE A 109 3.41 -1.97 -14.97
C PHE A 109 4.82 -1.43 -14.67
N ILE A 110 5.04 -0.87 -13.47
CA ILE A 110 6.29 -0.20 -13.10
C ILE A 110 7.18 -1.14 -12.29
N THR A 111 8.49 -1.01 -12.46
CA THR A 111 9.52 -1.70 -11.67
C THR A 111 10.54 -0.69 -11.12
N SER A 112 11.21 -1.05 -10.02
CA SER A 112 12.37 -0.32 -9.50
C SER A 112 13.56 -0.48 -10.45
N ALA A 113 14.64 0.31 -10.29
CA ALA A 113 15.86 0.12 -11.07
C ALA A 113 16.51 -1.26 -10.82
N SER A 114 16.26 -1.87 -9.66
CA SER A 114 16.68 -3.25 -9.35
C SER A 114 15.76 -4.33 -9.92
N GLY A 115 14.66 -3.96 -10.59
CA GLY A 115 13.67 -4.88 -11.15
C GLY A 115 12.58 -5.34 -10.18
N SER A 116 12.52 -4.81 -8.95
CA SER A 116 11.46 -5.13 -7.99
C SER A 116 10.13 -4.53 -8.43
N LYS A 117 9.05 -5.31 -8.28
CA LYS A 117 7.65 -4.83 -8.47
C LYS A 117 7.02 -4.31 -7.18
N ARG A 118 7.71 -4.32 -6.03
CA ARG A 118 7.13 -3.81 -4.78
C ARG A 118 7.01 -2.30 -4.87
N VAL A 119 5.82 -1.76 -4.60
CA VAL A 119 5.57 -0.31 -4.67
C VAL A 119 6.46 0.45 -3.68
N ALA A 120 6.70 -0.11 -2.50
CA ALA A 120 7.62 0.45 -1.51
C ALA A 120 9.02 0.70 -2.08
N ASP A 121 9.60 -0.29 -2.76
CA ASP A 121 10.95 -0.20 -3.32
C ASP A 121 11.00 0.90 -4.40
N ILE A 122 9.98 0.96 -5.26
CA ILE A 122 9.85 1.99 -6.29
C ILE A 122 9.79 3.40 -5.67
N ILE A 123 8.98 3.58 -4.63
CA ILE A 123 8.85 4.88 -3.94
C ILE A 123 10.17 5.26 -3.27
N LEU A 124 10.76 4.35 -2.49
CA LEU A 124 11.97 4.63 -1.72
C LEU A 124 13.18 4.95 -2.60
N GLU A 125 13.28 4.35 -3.78
CA GLU A 125 14.33 4.66 -4.74
C GLU A 125 14.20 6.08 -5.33
N ARG A 126 12.96 6.54 -5.55
CA ARG A 126 12.69 7.85 -6.17
C ARG A 126 12.62 9.00 -5.16
N LEU A 127 12.22 8.71 -3.92
CA LEU A 127 11.94 9.70 -2.89
C LEU A 127 13.12 10.66 -2.61
N PRO A 128 14.39 10.22 -2.49
CA PRO A 128 15.51 11.14 -2.24
C PRO A 128 15.68 12.17 -3.36
N LEU A 129 15.57 11.74 -4.62
CA LEU A 129 15.68 12.62 -5.79
C LEU A 129 14.50 13.59 -5.86
N THR A 130 13.28 13.13 -5.56
CA THR A 130 12.10 13.99 -5.47
C THR A 130 12.28 15.05 -4.38
N VAL A 131 12.71 14.67 -3.19
CA VAL A 131 12.95 15.64 -2.10
C VAL A 131 14.00 16.67 -2.51
N LEU A 132 15.10 16.23 -3.11
CA LEU A 132 16.15 17.13 -3.59
C LEU A 132 15.61 18.11 -4.62
N LEU A 133 14.95 17.62 -5.67
CA LEU A 133 14.39 18.41 -6.75
C LEU A 133 13.43 19.48 -6.24
N PHE A 134 12.44 19.09 -5.42
CA PHE A 134 11.45 20.01 -4.88
C PHE A 134 12.07 21.02 -3.92
N THR A 135 13.03 20.60 -3.09
CA THR A 135 13.74 21.52 -2.18
C THR A 135 14.55 22.55 -2.96
N THR A 136 15.31 22.12 -3.97
CA THR A 136 16.08 23.03 -4.81
C THR A 136 15.19 23.98 -5.60
N GLY A 137 14.08 23.48 -6.16
CA GLY A 137 13.11 24.31 -6.89
C GLY A 137 12.49 25.38 -6.00
N THR A 138 12.17 25.05 -4.75
CA THR A 138 11.61 26.01 -3.76
C THR A 138 12.62 27.05 -3.29
N ILE A 139 13.93 26.77 -3.37
CA ILE A 139 14.99 27.73 -2.98
C ILE A 139 15.34 28.65 -4.15
N ILE A 140 15.36 28.12 -5.37
CA ILE A 140 15.74 28.85 -6.58
C ILE A 140 14.61 29.78 -7.04
N TYR A 141 13.36 29.36 -6.87
CA TYR A 141 12.16 30.15 -7.16
C TYR A 141 11.82 31.07 -5.98
#